data_AF-A0A525W9D3-F1
#
_entry.id   AF-A0A525W9D3-F1
#
_cell.length_a   1.000
_cell.length_b   1.000
_cell.length_c   1.000
_cell.angle_alpha   90.00
_cell.angle_beta   90.00
_cell.angle_gamma   90.00
#
_symmetry.space_group_name_H-M   'P 1'
#
loop_
_entity.id
_entity.type
_entity.pdbx_description
1 polymer ?
#
loop_
_entity_poly.entity_id
_entity_poly.type
_entity_poly.pdbx_seq_one_letter_code
_entity_poly.pdbx_strand_id
1 'polypeptide(L)'
;MPGEHGLSGCISVYTNQEDRATGLVLVNRQATLPPIPDGIKLYAQPATCFPPLDAIFRYGSVAVQTWLRANQWQPEWGYSPQFRDHQVTALCAAAYQEQLDVKGRTIDAVLGGWPMPWRVGDWEERPDRQLLLWTWRDSPPWIELWHDRGQLRVTQRETE
;
A
#
# COMPACT_ATOMS: atom_id res chain seq x y z
N MET A 1 -9.92 9.19 -9.99
CA MET A 1 -9.37 9.29 -11.35
C MET A 1 -8.71 7.96 -11.69
N PRO A 2 -8.97 7.33 -12.83
CA PRO A 2 -8.11 6.24 -13.30
C PRO A 2 -6.70 6.78 -13.54
N GLY A 3 -5.68 6.17 -12.93
CA GLY A 3 -4.30 6.29 -13.40
C GLY A 3 -3.56 7.62 -13.15
N GLU A 4 -3.42 8.07 -11.89
CA GLU A 4 -2.42 9.12 -11.58
C GLU A 4 -0.97 8.70 -11.91
N HIS A 5 -0.74 7.44 -12.29
CA HIS A 5 0.59 6.90 -12.69
C HIS A 5 0.73 6.66 -14.19
N GLY A 6 -0.29 6.99 -15.00
CA GLY A 6 -0.22 6.85 -16.46
C GLY A 6 -0.13 5.42 -16.99
N LEU A 7 -0.45 4.41 -16.18
CA LEU A 7 -0.49 3.01 -16.60
C LEU A 7 -1.86 2.67 -17.18
N SER A 8 -1.86 2.22 -18.44
CA SER A 8 -3.03 1.72 -19.17
C SER A 8 -2.69 0.37 -19.82
N GLY A 9 -3.71 -0.34 -20.31
CA GLY A 9 -3.54 -1.64 -20.97
C GLY A 9 -3.40 -2.79 -19.98
N CYS A 10 -2.58 -3.80 -20.32
CA CYS A 10 -2.35 -4.97 -19.48
C CYS A 10 -1.01 -4.90 -18.76
N ILE A 11 -0.99 -5.28 -17.49
CA ILE A 11 0.22 -5.49 -16.68
C ILE A 11 0.31 -6.98 -16.36
N SER A 12 1.44 -7.60 -16.70
CA SER A 12 1.77 -8.96 -16.28
C SER A 12 2.84 -8.90 -15.19
N VAL A 13 2.53 -9.49 -14.05
CA VAL A 13 3.40 -9.48 -12.86
C VAL A 13 3.84 -10.91 -12.58
N TYR A 14 5.16 -11.11 -12.49
CA TYR A 14 5.79 -12.39 -12.16
C TYR A 14 6.67 -12.20 -10.93
N THR A 15 6.48 -13.00 -9.90
CA THR A 15 7.28 -12.94 -8.67
C THR A 15 8.42 -13.96 -8.71
N ASN A 16 9.55 -13.63 -8.08
CA ASN A 16 10.56 -14.62 -7.74
C ASN A 16 10.18 -15.30 -6.42
N GLN A 17 9.88 -16.61 -6.47
CA GLN A 17 9.49 -17.36 -5.27
C GLN A 17 10.66 -17.63 -4.31
N GLU A 18 11.90 -17.59 -4.79
CA GLU A 18 13.09 -17.86 -3.96
C GLU A 18 13.39 -16.71 -3.00
N ASP A 19 13.46 -15.48 -3.52
CA ASP A 19 13.82 -14.29 -2.72
C ASP A 19 12.61 -13.46 -2.27
N ARG A 20 11.44 -13.63 -2.92
CA ARG A 20 10.17 -12.94 -2.63
C ARG A 20 10.25 -11.41 -2.70
N ALA A 21 11.39 -10.84 -3.05
CA ALA A 21 11.68 -9.42 -3.06
C ALA A 21 11.88 -8.88 -4.48
N THR A 22 11.99 -9.78 -5.46
CA THR A 22 12.22 -9.45 -6.87
C THR A 22 11.21 -10.13 -7.78
N GLY A 23 11.27 -9.78 -9.07
CA GLY A 23 10.45 -10.37 -10.11
C GLY A 23 10.45 -9.51 -11.39
N LEU A 24 9.54 -9.85 -12.31
CA LEU A 24 9.41 -9.20 -13.61
C LEU A 24 8.03 -8.56 -13.75
N VAL A 25 8.02 -7.32 -14.24
CA VAL A 25 6.78 -6.59 -14.56
C VAL A 25 6.82 -6.22 -16.03
N LEU A 26 5.83 -6.68 -16.79
CA LEU A 26 5.65 -6.34 -18.21
C LEU A 26 4.43 -5.45 -18.35
N VAL A 27 4.59 -4.31 -19.02
CA VAL A 27 3.49 -3.37 -19.30
C VAL A 27 3.25 -3.32 -20.80
N ASN A 28 2.07 -3.77 -21.23
CA ASN A 28 1.61 -3.58 -22.59
C ASN A 28 0.46 -2.59 -22.62
N ARG A 29 0.78 -1.34 -22.97
CA ARG A 29 -0.17 -0.21 -22.95
C ARG A 29 -1.32 -0.31 -23.95
N GLN A 30 -1.14 -1.13 -24.98
CA GLN A 30 -2.11 -1.31 -26.06
C GLN A 30 -2.85 -2.64 -25.96
N ALA A 31 -2.40 -3.55 -25.08
CA ALA A 31 -3.07 -4.82 -24.90
C ALA A 31 -4.42 -4.64 -24.22
N THR A 32 -5.39 -5.41 -24.70
CA THR A 32 -6.64 -5.72 -24.03
C THR A 32 -6.62 -7.19 -23.67
N LEU A 33 -7.14 -7.55 -22.50
CA LEU A 33 -7.28 -8.97 -22.15
C LEU A 33 -8.22 -9.64 -23.16
N PRO A 34 -7.84 -10.80 -23.74
CA PRO A 34 -8.74 -11.55 -24.59
C PRO A 34 -9.96 -12.01 -23.77
N PRO A 35 -11.13 -12.19 -24.40
CA PRO A 35 -12.26 -12.82 -23.72
C PRO A 35 -11.87 -14.23 -23.27
N ILE A 36 -12.13 -14.55 -22.01
CA ILE A 36 -11.94 -15.88 -21.43
C ILE A 36 -13.35 -16.41 -21.10
N PRO A 37 -13.96 -17.24 -21.97
CA PRO A 37 -15.36 -17.64 -21.86
C PRO A 37 -15.72 -18.29 -20.51
N ASP A 38 -14.79 -19.08 -19.97
CA ASP A 38 -14.93 -19.79 -18.69
C ASP A 38 -14.11 -19.12 -17.56
N GLY A 39 -13.66 -17.88 -17.78
CA GLY A 39 -12.86 -17.13 -16.82
C GLY A 39 -13.71 -16.50 -15.72
N ILE A 40 -13.14 -16.40 -14.52
CA ILE A 40 -13.76 -15.66 -13.41
C ILE A 40 -13.35 -14.19 -13.52
N LYS A 41 -14.32 -13.28 -13.56
CA LYS A 41 -14.05 -11.85 -13.46
C LYS A 41 -13.66 -11.52 -12.02
N LEU A 42 -12.44 -11.03 -11.85
CA LEU A 42 -11.93 -10.52 -10.60
C LEU A 42 -12.19 -9.01 -10.50
N TYR A 43 -12.41 -8.53 -9.28
CA TYR A 43 -12.74 -7.15 -8.98
C TYR A 43 -11.65 -6.51 -8.13
N ALA A 44 -11.18 -5.36 -8.61
CA ALA A 44 -10.27 -4.50 -7.86
C ALA A 44 -10.99 -3.23 -7.41
N GLN A 45 -10.65 -2.74 -6.22
CA GLN A 45 -11.13 -1.46 -5.72
C GLN A 45 -9.98 -0.43 -5.70
N PRO A 46 -10.23 0.86 -6.00
CA PRO A 46 -9.30 1.91 -5.63
C PRO A 46 -9.03 1.89 -4.13
N ALA A 47 -7.81 2.24 -3.72
CA ALA A 47 -7.50 2.37 -2.31
C ALA A 47 -8.34 3.45 -1.64
N THR A 48 -8.88 3.13 -0.46
CA THR A 48 -9.64 4.04 0.39
C THR A 48 -9.04 4.19 1.79
N CYS A 49 -7.82 3.69 2.01
CA CYS A 49 -7.19 3.69 3.33
C CYS A 49 -6.56 5.05 3.67
N PHE A 50 -6.67 5.44 4.93
CA PHE A 50 -5.88 6.51 5.50
C PHE A 50 -4.38 6.18 5.44
N PRO A 51 -3.50 7.19 5.38
CA PRO A 51 -2.07 6.97 5.58
C PRO A 51 -1.77 6.30 6.93
N PRO A 52 -0.75 5.44 7.02
CA PRO A 52 -0.24 4.99 8.30
C PRO A 52 0.23 6.19 9.13
N LEU A 53 0.28 6.03 10.46
CA LEU A 53 0.68 7.10 11.39
C LEU A 53 2.04 7.70 11.03
N ASP A 54 3.01 6.89 10.63
CA ASP A 54 4.34 7.36 10.22
C ASP A 54 4.28 8.29 8.99
N ALA A 55 3.40 8.01 8.03
CA ALA A 55 3.18 8.88 6.88
C ALA A 55 2.47 10.18 7.29
N ILE A 56 1.52 10.12 8.23
CA ILE A 56 0.87 11.31 8.79
C ILE A 56 1.92 12.19 9.49
N PHE A 57 2.80 11.60 10.30
CA PHE A 57 3.81 12.34 11.04
C PHE A 57 4.80 13.01 10.08
N ARG A 58 5.24 12.28 9.04
CA ARG A 58 6.26 12.74 8.09
C ARG A 58 5.76 13.74 7.07
N TYR A 59 4.58 13.52 6.49
CA TYR A 59 4.05 14.29 5.36
C TYR A 59 2.79 15.08 5.70
N GLY A 60 2.40 15.08 6.97
CA GLY A 60 1.20 15.76 7.45
C GLY A 60 1.20 17.26 7.15
N SER A 61 -0.01 17.79 7.10
CA SER A 61 -0.26 19.22 6.86
C SER A 61 0.31 20.10 7.98
N VAL A 62 0.24 21.42 7.80
CA VAL A 62 0.63 22.41 8.82
C VAL A 62 -0.07 22.18 10.17
N ALA A 63 -1.31 21.66 10.16
CA ALA A 63 -2.02 21.30 11.38
C ALA A 63 -1.35 20.14 12.11
N VAL A 64 -0.96 19.08 11.37
CA VAL A 64 -0.20 17.95 11.94
C VAL A 64 1.14 18.43 12.47
N GLN A 65 1.88 19.25 11.70
CA GLN A 65 3.16 19.81 12.15
C GLN A 65 3.03 20.66 13.42
N THR A 66 1.91 21.37 13.58
CA THR A 66 1.63 22.15 14.79
C THR A 66 1.31 21.25 15.98
N TRP A 67 0.52 20.21 15.76
CA TRP A 67 0.24 19.17 16.76
C TRP A 67 1.49 18.43 17.22
N LEU A 68 2.39 18.06 16.30
CA LEU A 68 3.68 17.45 16.64
C LEU A 68 4.54 18.37 17.49
N ARG A 69 4.68 19.65 17.09
CA ARG A 69 5.45 20.64 17.86
C ARG A 69 4.89 20.89 19.26
N ALA A 70 3.57 20.93 19.41
CA ALA A 70 2.92 21.06 20.72
C ALA A 70 3.24 19.87 21.64
N ASN A 71 3.47 18.70 21.06
CA ASN A 71 3.90 17.49 21.75
C ASN A 71 5.43 17.35 21.86
N GLN A 72 6.21 18.38 21.51
CA GLN A 72 7.68 18.37 21.50
C GLN A 72 8.26 17.26 20.60
N TRP A 73 7.59 16.99 19.48
CA TRP A 73 7.93 15.91 18.56
C TRP A 73 8.40 16.46 17.20
N GLN A 74 9.27 15.70 16.53
CA GLN A 74 9.75 16.00 15.17
C GLN A 74 9.16 15.02 14.16
N PRO A 75 8.74 15.47 12.96
CA PRO A 75 8.24 14.61 11.88
C PRO A 75 9.15 13.42 11.56
N GLU A 76 10.46 13.62 11.57
CA GLU A 76 11.48 12.65 11.18
C GLU A 76 11.66 11.51 12.18
N TRP A 77 11.15 11.68 13.41
CA TRP A 77 11.18 10.62 14.42
C TRP A 77 10.13 9.54 14.18
N GLY A 78 9.16 9.79 13.27
CA GLY A 78 8.06 8.87 13.01
C GLY A 78 7.12 8.72 14.21
N TYR A 79 6.18 7.80 14.08
CA TYR A 79 5.34 7.40 15.20
C TYR A 79 6.13 6.46 16.13
N SER A 80 5.95 6.68 17.43
CA SER A 80 6.50 5.79 18.46
C SER A 80 5.55 5.71 19.65
N PRO A 81 5.54 4.60 20.40
CA PRO A 81 4.86 4.49 21.68
C PRO A 81 5.28 5.53 22.73
N GLN A 82 6.33 6.33 22.50
CA GLN A 82 6.70 7.45 23.39
C GLN A 82 6.01 8.78 23.06
N PHE A 83 5.27 8.86 21.94
CA PHE A 83 4.53 10.06 21.58
C PHE A 83 3.34 10.27 22.53
N ARG A 84 3.22 11.47 23.11
CA ARG A 84 2.38 11.71 24.31
C ARG A 84 0.88 11.65 24.08
N ASP A 85 0.39 12.04 22.92
CA ASP A 85 -1.05 12.07 22.61
C ASP A 85 -1.53 10.72 22.07
N HIS A 86 -1.52 9.73 22.96
CA HIS A 86 -1.91 8.35 22.67
C HIS A 86 -3.38 8.21 22.24
N GLN A 87 -4.25 9.13 22.67
CA GLN A 87 -5.67 9.06 22.33
C GLN A 87 -5.87 9.30 20.84
N VAL A 88 -5.24 10.33 20.28
CA VAL A 88 -5.34 10.63 18.84
C VAL A 88 -4.67 9.53 18.01
N THR A 89 -3.50 9.04 18.42
CA THR A 89 -2.82 7.99 17.66
C THR A 89 -3.59 6.66 17.67
N ALA A 90 -4.24 6.31 18.80
CA ALA A 90 -5.11 5.15 18.87
C ALA A 90 -6.33 5.26 17.93
N LEU A 91 -6.95 6.45 17.84
CA LEU A 91 -8.06 6.69 16.91
C LEU A 91 -7.63 6.56 15.45
N CYS A 92 -6.47 7.11 15.08
CA CYS A 92 -5.91 6.96 13.74
C CYS A 92 -5.62 5.49 13.40
N ALA A 93 -5.02 4.75 14.33
CA ALA A 93 -4.73 3.33 14.15
C ALA A 93 -6.01 2.50 14.00
N ALA A 94 -7.04 2.76 14.81
CA ALA A 94 -8.33 2.10 14.72
C ALA A 94 -9.04 2.40 13.38
N ALA A 95 -9.06 3.67 12.96
CA ALA A 95 -9.64 4.06 11.66
C ALA A 95 -8.90 3.43 10.47
N TYR A 96 -7.57 3.35 10.56
CA TYR A 96 -6.76 2.66 9.56
C TYR A 96 -7.10 1.16 9.50
N GLN A 97 -7.22 0.50 10.65
CA GLN A 97 -7.60 -0.92 10.74
C GLN A 97 -9.01 -1.19 10.23
N GLU A 98 -9.99 -0.35 10.55
CA GLU A 98 -11.37 -0.47 10.06
C GLU A 98 -11.44 -0.35 8.54
N GLN A 99 -10.67 0.56 7.96
CA GLN A 99 -10.61 0.71 6.50
C GLN A 99 -9.81 -0.40 5.83
N LEU A 100 -8.82 -0.96 6.51
CA LEU A 100 -8.11 -2.14 6.07
C LEU A 100 -8.93 -3.42 6.23
N ASP A 101 -10.07 -3.42 6.94
CA ASP A 101 -10.74 -4.64 7.44
C ASP A 101 -10.72 -5.78 6.42
N VAL A 102 -9.79 -6.67 6.72
CA VAL A 102 -9.17 -7.68 5.87
C VAL A 102 -10.09 -8.89 5.72
N LYS A 103 -10.99 -9.09 6.68
CA LYS A 103 -11.70 -10.36 6.88
C LYS A 103 -13.10 -10.40 6.27
N GLY A 104 -13.63 -9.27 5.79
CA GLY A 104 -15.00 -9.16 5.26
C GLY A 104 -15.13 -8.77 3.79
N ARG A 105 -14.04 -8.36 3.12
CA ARG A 105 -14.12 -7.80 1.77
C ARG A 105 -13.97 -8.85 0.68
N THR A 106 -14.99 -8.95 -0.18
CA THR A 106 -14.93 -9.71 -1.44
C THR A 106 -14.18 -8.93 -2.52
N ILE A 107 -12.91 -8.59 -2.28
CA ILE A 107 -12.06 -7.88 -3.26
C ILE A 107 -10.84 -8.74 -3.61
N ASP A 108 -10.48 -8.77 -4.88
CA ASP A 108 -9.33 -9.56 -5.34
C ASP A 108 -8.05 -8.73 -5.32
N ALA A 109 -8.18 -7.40 -5.45
CA ALA A 109 -7.06 -6.47 -5.36
C ALA A 109 -7.46 -5.06 -4.92
N VAL A 110 -6.47 -4.32 -4.42
CA VAL A 110 -6.51 -2.87 -4.19
C VAL A 110 -5.58 -2.19 -5.19
N LEU A 111 -6.05 -1.10 -5.79
CA LEU A 111 -5.30 -0.27 -6.74
C LEU A 111 -4.86 1.02 -6.06
N GLY A 112 -3.56 1.21 -5.92
CA GLY A 112 -2.97 2.38 -5.29
C GLY A 112 -2.94 2.34 -3.76
N GLY A 113 -2.82 3.52 -3.15
CA GLY A 113 -2.97 3.73 -1.71
C GLY A 113 -1.69 3.63 -0.90
N TRP A 114 -1.87 3.49 0.40
CA TRP A 114 -0.79 3.29 1.36
C TRP A 114 -0.59 1.80 1.62
N PRO A 115 0.67 1.35 1.76
CA PRO A 115 0.94 -0.03 2.11
C PRO A 115 0.55 -0.32 3.55
N MET A 116 0.14 -1.57 3.80
CA MET A 116 0.12 -2.08 5.15
C MET A 116 1.56 -2.26 5.65
N PRO A 117 1.97 -1.61 6.75
CA PRO A 117 3.26 -1.89 7.35
C PRO A 117 3.17 -3.26 8.02
N TRP A 118 3.61 -4.31 7.32
CA TRP A 118 3.53 -5.70 7.79
C TRP A 118 4.38 -5.94 9.04
N ARG A 119 5.44 -5.15 9.20
CA ARG A 119 6.37 -5.19 10.31
C ARG A 119 6.85 -3.77 10.64
N VAL A 120 7.41 -3.60 11.84
CA VAL A 120 8.05 -2.34 12.23
C VAL A 120 9.18 -2.04 11.23
N GLY A 121 9.27 -0.80 10.73
CA GLY A 121 10.28 -0.38 9.76
C GLY A 121 9.88 -0.52 8.29
N ASP A 122 8.80 -1.26 7.96
CA ASP A 122 8.43 -1.52 6.56
C ASP A 122 8.11 -0.24 5.77
N TRP A 123 7.57 0.75 6.47
CA TRP A 123 7.27 2.06 5.89
C TRP A 123 8.55 2.87 5.64
N GLU A 124 9.46 2.87 6.61
CA GLU A 124 10.70 3.62 6.61
C GLU A 124 11.70 3.11 5.56
N GLU A 125 11.61 1.84 5.18
CA GLU A 125 12.36 1.27 4.06
C GLU A 125 11.91 1.86 2.70
N ARG A 126 10.69 2.40 2.61
CA ARG A 126 10.02 2.69 1.33
C ARG A 126 9.20 4.00 1.30
N PRO A 127 9.65 5.11 1.92
CA PRO A 127 8.83 6.30 2.09
C PRO A 127 8.47 7.00 0.77
N ASP A 128 9.31 6.84 -0.26
CA ASP A 128 9.11 7.43 -1.58
C ASP A 128 8.46 6.46 -2.59
N ARG A 129 8.19 5.21 -2.19
CA ARG A 129 7.59 4.21 -3.09
C ARG A 129 6.08 4.38 -3.08
N GLN A 130 5.50 4.22 -4.26
CA GLN A 130 4.07 4.29 -4.44
C GLN A 130 3.52 2.91 -4.74
N LEU A 131 2.58 2.45 -3.91
CA LEU A 131 1.87 1.21 -4.17
C LEU A 131 0.95 1.41 -5.38
N LEU A 132 0.93 0.44 -6.30
CA LEU A 132 0.11 0.44 -7.51
C LEU A 132 -0.94 -0.67 -7.48
N LEU A 133 -0.56 -1.86 -7.02
CA LEU A 133 -1.39 -3.04 -6.91
C LEU A 133 -1.05 -3.77 -5.63
N TRP A 134 -2.07 -4.27 -4.94
CA TRP A 134 -1.92 -5.24 -3.88
C TRP A 134 -3.02 -6.30 -4.00
N THR A 135 -2.66 -7.59 -4.12
CA THR A 135 -3.64 -8.70 -4.21
C THR A 135 -4.15 -9.12 -2.83
N TRP A 136 -5.37 -9.66 -2.77
CA TRP A 136 -6.08 -9.95 -1.51
C TRP A 136 -6.69 -11.35 -1.44
N ARG A 137 -7.85 -11.58 -2.09
CA ARG A 137 -8.62 -12.82 -1.98
C ARG A 137 -7.77 -14.06 -2.31
N ASP A 138 -7.94 -15.13 -1.52
CA ASP A 138 -7.28 -16.44 -1.69
C ASP A 138 -5.74 -16.39 -1.70
N SER A 139 -5.17 -15.46 -0.91
CA SER A 139 -3.75 -15.19 -0.78
C SER A 139 -3.42 -15.07 0.72
N PRO A 140 -2.34 -15.67 1.23
CA PRO A 140 -0.97 -15.56 0.71
C PRO A 140 -0.55 -16.59 -0.36
N PRO A 141 0.47 -16.25 -1.19
CA PRO A 141 1.29 -15.06 -1.06
C PRO A 141 0.71 -13.81 -1.72
N TRP A 142 0.66 -12.69 -0.99
CA TRP A 142 0.16 -11.42 -1.51
C TRP A 142 1.20 -10.75 -2.38
N ILE A 143 0.78 -10.22 -3.51
CA ILE A 143 1.64 -9.55 -4.49
C ILE A 143 1.43 -8.05 -4.35
N GLU A 144 2.52 -7.32 -4.10
CA GLU A 144 2.56 -5.87 -4.12
C GLU A 144 3.34 -5.39 -5.35
N LEU A 145 2.74 -4.54 -6.17
CA LEU A 145 3.40 -3.82 -7.25
C LEU A 145 3.64 -2.37 -6.83
N TRP A 146 4.86 -1.91 -7.04
CA TRP A 146 5.32 -0.60 -6.62
C TRP A 146 5.86 0.20 -7.80
N HIS A 147 5.62 1.50 -7.78
CA HIS A 147 6.41 2.47 -8.53
C HIS A 147 7.48 3.06 -7.62
N ASP A 148 8.73 2.93 -8.03
CA ASP A 148 9.91 3.38 -7.31
C ASP A 148 10.82 4.16 -8.28
N ARG A 149 10.75 5.50 -8.21
CA ARG A 149 11.62 6.41 -8.97
C ARG A 149 11.70 6.09 -10.47
N GLY A 150 10.56 5.80 -11.10
CA GLY A 150 10.47 5.48 -12.53
C GLY A 150 10.64 4.00 -12.87
N GLN A 151 10.89 3.14 -11.88
CA GLN A 151 10.97 1.70 -12.03
C GLN A 151 9.77 1.01 -11.39
N LEU A 152 9.34 -0.11 -11.98
CA LEU A 152 8.34 -0.97 -11.37
C LEU A 152 9.04 -2.07 -10.58
N ARG A 153 8.59 -2.29 -9.34
CA ARG A 153 9.11 -3.33 -8.46
C ARG A 153 7.97 -4.20 -7.96
N VAL A 154 8.20 -5.50 -7.89
CA VAL A 154 7.26 -6.45 -7.31
C VAL A 154 7.82 -7.01 -6.02
N THR A 155 6.97 -7.19 -5.02
CA THR A 155 7.29 -7.88 -3.77
C THR A 155 6.19 -8.89 -3.48
N GLN A 156 6.60 -10.05 -2.97
CA GLN A 156 5.73 -11.10 -2.48
C GLN A 156 5.73 -11.06 -0.95
N ARG A 157 4.54 -11.09 -0.34
CA ARG A 157 4.33 -11.10 1.11
C ARG A 157 3.65 -12.39 1.53
N GLU A 158 4.07 -12.96 2.64
CA GLU A 158 3.43 -14.12 3.27
C GLU A 158 3.01 -13.75 4.69
N THR A 159 2.05 -14.48 5.26
CA THR A 159 1.81 -14.41 6.71
C THR A 159 3.07 -14.87 7.42
N GLU A 160 3.67 -14.01 8.25
CA GLU A 160 4.62 -14.45 9.28
C GLU A 160 3.93 -15.35 10.31
#